data_AF-A0AB34BJE4-F1
#
_entry.id   AF-A0AB34BJE4-F1
#
_cell.length_a   1.000
_cell.length_b   1.000
_cell.length_c   1.000
_cell.angle_alpha   90.00
_cell.angle_beta   90.00
_cell.angle_gamma   90.00
#
_symmetry.space_group_name_H-M   'P 1'
#
loop_
_entity.id
_entity.type
_entity.pdbx_description
1 polymer ?
#
loop_
_entity_poly.entity_id
_entity_poly.type
_entity_poly.pdbx_seq_one_letter_code
_entity_poly.pdbx_strand_id
1 'polypeptide(L)'
;SQSVQAEAMKYFIEMWRGKKFDDKTGIVWWNLRDGWPVISDAIVDYYNSKKMAYYFIKNVQQDVCVLINDAEGGNYPLIGTNDTRNVQSGNVTVTDASSGRKIYESTFRIPANQKVRIASLPEESGQGIYLIQYQIGNQKFMNHYLYGKAPFNLKEYKRLLQKTGLYAKK
;
A
#
# COMPACT_ATOMS: atom_id res chain seq x y z
N SER A 1 -16.09 -0.26 9.81
CA SER A 1 -15.75 1.08 9.31
C SER A 1 -14.24 1.28 9.16
N GLN A 2 -13.43 1.24 10.22
CA GLN A 2 -11.99 1.60 10.13
C GLN A 2 -11.17 0.79 9.11
N SER A 3 -11.45 -0.51 8.91
CA SER A 3 -10.77 -1.31 7.88
C SER A 3 -11.04 -0.80 6.47
N VAL A 4 -12.30 -0.45 6.18
CA VAL A 4 -12.69 0.10 4.87
C VAL A 4 -12.04 1.47 4.66
N GLN A 5 -12.08 2.34 5.67
CA GLN A 5 -11.40 3.65 5.61
C GLN A 5 -9.90 3.50 5.34
N ALA A 6 -9.22 2.59 6.06
CA ALA A 6 -7.79 2.37 5.92
C ALA A 6 -7.41 1.87 4.52
N GLU A 7 -8.12 0.88 3.98
CA GLU A 7 -7.88 0.37 2.63
C GLU A 7 -8.19 1.42 1.56
N ALA A 8 -9.32 2.13 1.68
CA ALA A 8 -9.70 3.16 0.72
C ALA A 8 -8.69 4.31 0.66
N MET A 9 -8.28 4.84 1.82
CA MET A 9 -7.30 5.94 1.87
C MET A 9 -5.91 5.50 1.41
N LYS A 10 -5.49 4.29 1.80
CA LYS A 10 -4.24 3.68 1.34
C LYS A 10 -4.21 3.59 -0.18
N TYR A 11 -5.21 2.93 -0.76
CA TYR A 11 -5.35 2.77 -2.20
C TYR A 11 -5.40 4.13 -2.91
N PHE A 12 -6.14 5.10 -2.38
CA PHE A 12 -6.23 6.43 -2.98
C PHE A 12 -4.87 7.11 -3.10
N ILE A 13 -4.06 7.08 -2.04
CA ILE A 13 -2.69 7.62 -2.07
C ILE A 13 -1.81 6.85 -3.05
N GLU A 14 -1.86 5.51 -3.01
CA GLU A 14 -1.07 4.66 -3.90
C GLU A 14 -1.43 4.87 -5.37
N MET A 15 -2.71 5.07 -5.71
CA MET A 15 -3.16 5.42 -7.05
C MET A 15 -2.55 6.72 -7.56
N TRP A 16 -2.50 7.76 -6.72
CA TRP A 16 -1.84 9.02 -7.08
C TRP A 16 -0.34 8.84 -7.28
N ARG A 17 0.33 8.12 -6.38
CA ARG A 17 1.77 7.85 -6.47
C ARG A 17 2.15 6.97 -7.65
N GLY A 18 1.35 5.92 -7.93
CA GLY A 18 1.53 5.01 -9.06
C GLY A 18 1.32 5.66 -10.44
N LYS A 19 0.68 6.84 -10.46
CA LYS A 19 0.47 7.66 -11.66
C LYS A 19 1.28 8.96 -11.67
N LYS A 20 2.28 9.08 -10.80
CA LYS A 20 3.18 10.23 -10.73
C LYS A 20 3.73 10.61 -12.12
N PHE A 21 3.53 11.87 -12.51
CA PHE A 21 3.95 12.47 -13.80
C PHE A 21 3.36 11.84 -15.07
N ASP A 22 2.38 10.96 -14.94
CA ASP A 22 1.56 10.47 -16.05
C ASP A 22 0.38 11.43 -16.25
N ASP A 23 -0.43 11.59 -15.19
CA ASP A 23 -1.58 12.50 -15.12
C ASP A 23 -1.85 12.97 -13.67
N LYS A 24 -0.89 12.77 -12.77
CA LYS A 24 -0.99 13.03 -11.32
C LYS A 24 0.31 13.65 -10.78
N THR A 25 0.21 14.76 -10.06
CA THR A 25 1.39 15.52 -9.56
C THR A 25 1.37 15.81 -8.05
N GLY A 26 0.23 15.62 -7.37
CA GLY A 26 0.13 15.82 -5.93
C GLY A 26 -1.25 15.45 -5.40
N ILE A 27 -1.33 15.11 -4.12
CA ILE A 27 -2.57 14.75 -3.43
C ILE A 27 -2.66 15.47 -2.08
N VAL A 28 -3.83 16.02 -1.82
CA VAL A 28 -4.28 16.40 -0.47
C VAL A 28 -5.50 15.56 -0.17
N TRP A 29 -5.44 14.77 0.91
CA TRP A 29 -6.54 13.91 1.34
C TRP A 29 -7.18 14.47 2.62
N TRP A 30 -8.49 14.22 2.77
CA TRP A 30 -9.30 14.72 3.89
C TRP A 30 -9.63 13.57 4.86
N ASN A 31 -9.52 13.72 6.18
CA ASN A 31 -8.83 14.77 6.95
C ASN A 31 -7.90 14.18 8.01
N LEU A 32 -6.95 15.01 8.47
CA LEU A 32 -5.93 14.58 9.42
C LEU A 32 -6.49 14.36 10.83
N ARG A 33 -7.31 15.29 11.33
CA ARG A 33 -7.76 15.32 12.73
C ARG A 33 -9.16 15.93 12.86
N ASP A 34 -9.91 15.45 13.85
CA ASP A 34 -11.14 16.07 14.34
C ASP A 34 -10.93 17.30 15.23
N GLY A 35 -11.80 18.31 15.08
CA GLY A 35 -11.84 19.51 15.91
C GLY A 35 -12.64 19.37 17.22
N TRP A 36 -13.42 18.29 17.37
CA TRP A 36 -14.25 17.98 18.54
C TRP A 36 -14.63 16.49 18.54
N PRO A 37 -15.16 15.90 19.62
CA PRO A 37 -15.57 14.49 19.65
C PRO A 37 -16.70 14.18 18.65
N VAL A 38 -16.38 13.52 17.54
CA VAL A 38 -17.33 13.25 16.45
C VAL A 38 -16.97 11.96 15.71
N ILE A 39 -17.96 11.35 15.04
CA ILE A 39 -17.71 10.31 14.06
C ILE A 39 -17.41 10.98 12.71
N SER A 40 -16.20 10.76 12.20
CA SER A 40 -15.71 11.37 10.97
C SER A 40 -14.70 10.48 10.24
N ASP A 41 -14.32 10.93 9.05
CA ASP A 41 -13.23 10.38 8.24
C ASP A 41 -11.83 10.84 8.68
N ALA A 42 -11.70 11.53 9.81
CA ALA A 42 -10.38 11.92 10.31
C ALA A 42 -9.54 10.68 10.64
N ILE A 43 -8.24 10.70 10.40
CA ILE A 43 -7.36 9.56 10.73
C ILE A 43 -6.82 9.61 12.16
N VAL A 44 -6.95 10.76 12.83
CA VAL A 44 -6.68 11.00 14.25
C VAL A 44 -7.93 11.60 14.87
N ASP A 45 -8.41 11.05 15.99
CA ASP A 45 -9.57 11.61 16.68
C ASP A 45 -9.24 12.89 17.47
N TYR A 46 -10.27 13.51 18.05
CA TYR A 46 -10.13 14.72 18.87
C TYR A 46 -9.13 14.56 20.03
N TYR A 47 -9.08 13.35 20.62
CA TYR A 47 -8.23 13.02 21.76
C TYR A 47 -6.80 12.61 21.35
N ASN A 48 -6.42 12.75 20.07
CA ASN A 48 -5.13 12.35 19.50
C ASN A 48 -4.95 10.84 19.31
N SER A 49 -6.00 10.02 19.40
CA SER A 49 -5.90 8.59 19.13
C SER A 49 -5.79 8.34 17.62
N LYS A 50 -4.77 7.58 17.24
CA LYS A 50 -4.52 7.20 15.85
C LYS A 50 -5.45 6.06 15.43
N LYS A 51 -6.29 6.30 14.41
CA LYS A 51 -7.14 5.28 13.80
C LYS A 51 -6.31 4.35 12.90
N MET A 52 -6.88 3.23 12.47
CA MET A 52 -6.20 2.25 11.60
C MET A 52 -5.59 2.89 10.34
N ALA A 53 -6.32 3.81 9.70
CA ALA A 53 -5.89 4.52 8.49
C ALA A 53 -4.58 5.31 8.69
N TYR A 54 -4.31 5.82 9.90
CA TYR A 54 -3.05 6.53 10.20
C TYR A 54 -1.83 5.66 9.89
N TYR A 55 -1.85 4.40 10.31
CA TYR A 55 -0.72 3.49 10.15
C TYR A 55 -0.53 3.08 8.68
N PHE A 56 -1.64 2.90 7.95
CA PHE A 56 -1.61 2.57 6.53
C PHE A 56 -1.04 3.74 5.72
N ILE A 57 -1.54 4.95 5.96
CA ILE A 57 -1.08 6.17 5.30
C ILE A 57 0.40 6.42 5.59
N LYS A 58 0.83 6.31 6.86
CA LYS A 58 2.24 6.42 7.22
C LYS A 58 3.11 5.41 6.44
N ASN A 59 2.60 4.21 6.19
CA ASN A 59 3.32 3.17 5.45
C ASN A 59 3.43 3.49 3.95
N VAL A 60 2.35 3.97 3.32
CA VAL A 60 2.36 4.27 1.88
C VAL A 60 2.88 5.66 1.54
N GLN A 61 3.17 6.50 2.54
CA GLN A 61 3.81 7.81 2.39
C GLN A 61 5.33 7.80 2.62
N GLN A 62 5.98 6.64 2.70
CA GLN A 62 7.45 6.57 2.71
C GLN A 62 8.04 7.16 1.41
N ASP A 63 9.20 7.82 1.47
CA ASP A 63 9.82 8.47 0.30
C ASP A 63 10.03 7.52 -0.87
N VAL A 64 10.37 6.26 -0.59
CA VAL A 64 10.41 5.17 -1.56
C VAL A 64 9.33 4.15 -1.19
N CYS A 65 8.43 3.85 -2.12
CA CYS A 65 7.32 2.94 -1.87
C CYS A 65 7.12 1.98 -3.05
N VAL A 66 6.99 0.69 -2.76
CA VAL A 66 6.55 -0.33 -3.72
C VAL A 66 5.10 -0.68 -3.42
N LEU A 67 4.25 -0.59 -4.45
CA LEU A 67 2.80 -0.70 -4.36
C LEU A 67 2.24 -1.44 -5.57
N ILE A 68 0.98 -1.87 -5.46
CA ILE A 68 0.21 -2.46 -6.56
C ILE A 68 -1.04 -1.61 -6.79
N ASN A 69 -1.35 -1.32 -8.05
CA ASN A 69 -2.60 -0.68 -8.45
C ASN A 69 -3.56 -1.67 -9.12
N ASP A 70 -4.75 -1.20 -9.48
CA ASP A 70 -5.76 -2.03 -10.13
C ASP A 70 -5.26 -2.66 -11.43
N ALA A 71 -5.83 -3.81 -11.75
CA ALA A 71 -5.47 -4.56 -12.93
C ALA A 71 -5.68 -3.74 -14.21
N GLU A 72 -4.66 -3.70 -15.05
CA GLU A 72 -4.69 -3.11 -16.38
C GLU A 72 -4.50 -4.25 -17.40
N GLY A 73 -5.52 -4.51 -18.22
CA GLY A 73 -5.47 -5.63 -19.17
C GLY A 73 -5.29 -7.00 -18.51
N GLY A 74 -5.95 -7.23 -17.36
CA GLY A 74 -5.92 -8.50 -16.63
C GLY A 74 -4.63 -8.76 -15.84
N ASN A 75 -3.81 -7.73 -15.60
CA ASN A 75 -2.59 -7.85 -14.81
C ASN A 75 -2.46 -6.70 -13.81
N TYR A 76 -2.10 -7.02 -12.57
CA TYR A 76 -1.80 -6.06 -11.53
C TYR A 76 -0.42 -5.39 -11.75
N PRO A 77 -0.35 -4.07 -11.99
CA PRO A 77 0.92 -3.35 -12.05
C PRO A 77 1.63 -3.32 -10.69
N LEU A 78 2.83 -3.88 -10.60
CA LEU A 78 3.74 -3.67 -9.47
C LEU A 78 4.60 -2.43 -9.77
N ILE A 79 4.45 -1.37 -8.98
CA ILE A 79 5.06 -0.06 -9.22
C ILE A 79 5.99 0.30 -8.07
N GLY A 80 7.20 0.76 -8.42
CA GLY A 80 8.11 1.42 -7.51
C GLY A 80 8.01 2.94 -7.68
N THR A 81 7.90 3.67 -6.58
CA THR A 81 7.86 5.14 -6.54
C THR A 81 9.03 5.66 -5.71
N ASN A 82 9.64 6.76 -6.16
CA ASN A 82 10.77 7.40 -5.51
C ASN A 82 10.55 8.93 -5.48
N ASP A 83 10.43 9.48 -4.29
CA ASP A 83 10.28 10.92 -4.04
C ASP A 83 11.60 11.57 -3.60
N THR A 84 12.68 10.80 -3.53
CA THR A 84 14.01 11.32 -3.20
C THR A 84 14.70 11.94 -4.43
N ARG A 85 15.74 12.74 -4.18
CA ARG A 85 16.57 13.36 -5.23
C ARG A 85 17.65 12.44 -5.81
N ASN A 86 17.73 11.19 -5.33
CA ASN A 86 18.74 10.23 -5.74
C ASN A 86 18.09 9.01 -6.40
N VAL A 87 18.84 8.32 -7.24
CA VAL A 87 18.42 7.01 -7.74
C VAL A 87 18.34 6.02 -6.58
N GLN A 88 17.30 5.21 -6.56
CA GLN A 88 17.08 4.18 -5.55
C GLN A 88 17.04 2.80 -6.22
N SER A 89 17.66 1.82 -5.60
CA SER A 89 17.68 0.44 -6.08
C SER A 89 17.47 -0.52 -4.92
N GLY A 90 16.92 -1.68 -5.22
CA GLY A 90 16.52 -2.63 -4.20
C GLY A 90 16.14 -4.00 -4.73
N ASN A 91 15.68 -4.84 -3.80
CA ASN A 91 14.99 -6.09 -4.11
C ASN A 91 13.55 -6.02 -3.62
N VAL A 92 12.68 -6.79 -4.27
CA VAL A 92 11.28 -6.95 -3.89
C VAL A 92 10.88 -8.42 -3.98
N THR A 93 10.07 -8.86 -3.03
CA THR A 93 9.38 -10.13 -3.04
C THR A 93 7.90 -9.88 -2.80
N VAL A 94 7.03 -10.49 -3.60
CA VAL A 94 5.58 -10.49 -3.43
C VAL A 94 5.13 -11.90 -3.09
N THR A 95 4.41 -12.06 -1.98
CA THR A 95 3.88 -13.35 -1.52
C THR A 95 2.38 -13.26 -1.25
N ASP A 96 1.66 -14.36 -1.48
CA ASP A 96 0.27 -14.47 -1.02
C ASP A 96 0.22 -14.74 0.48
N ALA A 97 -0.47 -13.88 1.25
CA ALA A 97 -0.51 -13.96 2.71
C ALA A 97 -1.27 -15.19 3.24
N SER A 98 -2.14 -15.79 2.42
CA SER A 98 -2.93 -16.95 2.84
C SER A 98 -2.09 -18.23 2.80
N SER A 99 -1.40 -18.45 1.68
CA SER A 99 -0.69 -19.68 1.31
C SER A 99 0.82 -19.60 1.51
N GLY A 100 1.39 -18.40 1.58
CA GLY A 100 2.84 -18.17 1.55
C GLY A 100 3.45 -18.35 0.16
N ARG A 101 2.65 -18.59 -0.89
CA ARG A 101 3.14 -18.75 -2.26
C ARG A 101 3.85 -17.47 -2.72
N LYS A 102 5.08 -17.62 -3.20
CA LYS A 102 5.84 -16.53 -3.82
C LYS A 102 5.31 -16.26 -5.22
N ILE A 103 4.82 -15.04 -5.44
CA ILE A 103 4.22 -14.57 -6.68
C ILE A 103 5.28 -13.93 -7.58
N TYR A 104 6.19 -13.17 -6.98
CA TYR A 104 7.22 -12.44 -7.70
C TYR A 104 8.44 -12.20 -6.81
N GLU A 105 9.62 -12.18 -7.43
CA GLU A 105 10.87 -11.80 -6.78
C GLU A 105 11.84 -11.24 -7.83
N SER A 106 12.37 -10.05 -7.58
CA SER A 106 13.34 -9.43 -8.48
C SER A 106 14.10 -8.28 -7.80
N THR A 107 15.08 -7.74 -8.52
CA THR A 107 15.68 -6.44 -8.22
C THR A 107 14.99 -5.33 -9.01
N PHE A 108 15.10 -4.10 -8.55
CA PHE A 108 14.56 -2.93 -9.25
C PHE A 108 15.47 -1.71 -9.08
N ARG A 109 15.31 -0.75 -9.99
CA ARG A 109 15.97 0.55 -9.98
C ARG A 109 14.98 1.64 -10.37
N ILE A 110 14.84 2.66 -9.52
CA ILE A 110 13.91 3.78 -9.68
C ILE A 110 14.74 5.07 -9.79
N PRO A 111 14.65 5.82 -10.90
CA PRO A 111 15.32 7.11 -11.02
C PRO A 111 14.87 8.09 -9.94
N ALA A 112 15.68 9.14 -9.72
CA ALA A 112 15.36 10.22 -8.80
C ALA A 112 14.02 10.86 -9.14
N ASN A 113 13.16 11.07 -8.13
CA ASN A 113 11.85 11.69 -8.25
C ASN A 113 10.90 11.01 -9.27
N GLN A 114 11.06 9.73 -9.61
CA GLN A 114 10.26 9.06 -10.64
C GLN A 114 9.44 7.88 -10.11
N LYS A 115 8.54 7.36 -10.97
CA LYS A 115 7.92 6.04 -10.83
C LYS A 115 8.47 5.08 -11.89
N VAL A 116 8.46 3.78 -11.60
CA VAL A 116 8.74 2.72 -12.59
C VAL A 116 7.78 1.56 -12.39
N ARG A 117 7.36 0.93 -13.50
CA ARG A 117 6.70 -0.38 -13.45
C ARG A 117 7.79 -1.44 -13.27
N ILE A 118 7.76 -2.15 -12.16
CA ILE A 118 8.69 -3.24 -11.84
C ILE A 118 8.24 -4.51 -12.54
N ALA A 119 6.94 -4.81 -12.51
CA ALA A 119 6.36 -5.99 -13.14
C ALA A 119 4.86 -5.79 -13.45
N SER A 120 4.31 -6.69 -14.26
CA SER A 120 2.88 -6.91 -14.41
C SER A 120 2.58 -8.31 -13.87
N LEU A 121 1.91 -8.38 -12.73
CA LEU A 121 1.56 -9.65 -12.07
C LEU A 121 0.22 -10.14 -12.59
N PRO A 122 0.02 -11.45 -12.79
CA PRO A 122 -1.27 -11.97 -13.25
C PRO A 122 -2.37 -11.62 -12.25
N GLU A 123 -3.55 -11.23 -12.75
CA GLU A 123 -4.72 -11.06 -11.89
C GLU A 123 -5.12 -12.42 -11.28
N GLU A 124 -5.34 -12.45 -9.97
CA GLU A 124 -5.74 -13.67 -9.26
C GLU A 124 -7.25 -13.84 -9.27
N SER A 125 -7.69 -15.09 -9.41
CA SER A 125 -9.05 -15.47 -9.08
C SER A 125 -9.26 -15.43 -7.56
N GLY A 126 -10.40 -14.91 -7.12
CA GLY A 126 -10.81 -14.92 -5.71
C GLY A 126 -10.47 -13.63 -4.96
N GLN A 127 -10.24 -13.75 -3.65
CA GLN A 127 -9.94 -12.63 -2.74
C GLN A 127 -8.77 -13.00 -1.85
N GLY A 128 -7.91 -12.02 -1.53
CA GLY A 128 -6.82 -12.23 -0.60
C GLY A 128 -5.93 -11.01 -0.44
N ILE A 129 -4.78 -11.21 0.20
CA ILE A 129 -3.81 -10.14 0.44
C ILE A 129 -2.46 -10.59 -0.09
N TYR A 130 -1.89 -9.80 -0.99
CA TYR A 130 -0.48 -9.87 -1.29
C TYR A 130 0.32 -9.08 -0.27
N LEU A 131 1.38 -9.70 0.25
CA LEU A 131 2.41 -9.05 1.04
C LEU A 131 3.58 -8.68 0.11
N ILE A 132 3.91 -7.40 0.09
CA ILE A 132 5.02 -6.84 -0.66
C ILE A 132 6.13 -6.54 0.34
N GLN A 133 7.28 -7.20 0.20
CA GLN A 133 8.47 -6.93 1.02
C GLN A 133 9.56 -6.39 0.11
N TYR A 134 10.20 -5.28 0.48
CA TYR A 134 11.25 -4.69 -0.33
C TYR A 134 12.34 -4.07 0.54
N GLN A 135 13.54 -3.97 -0.02
CA GLN A 135 14.70 -3.43 0.67
C GLN A 135 15.36 -2.35 -0.18
N ILE A 136 15.69 -1.21 0.45
CA ILE A 136 16.48 -0.13 -0.13
C ILE A 136 17.72 0.06 0.76
N GLY A 137 18.91 -0.18 0.21
CA GLY A 137 20.14 -0.21 1.02
C GLY A 137 20.02 -1.22 2.16
N ASN A 138 20.18 -0.77 3.41
CA ASN A 138 20.05 -1.61 4.61
C ASN A 138 18.63 -1.57 5.24
N GLN A 139 17.71 -0.77 4.70
CA GLN A 139 16.38 -0.59 5.26
C GLN A 139 15.38 -1.53 4.60
N LYS A 140 14.62 -2.25 5.44
CA LYS A 140 13.55 -3.15 5.01
C LYS A 140 12.20 -2.46 5.19
N PHE A 141 11.37 -2.59 4.16
CA PHE A 141 10.04 -2.03 4.09
C PHE A 141 9.06 -3.12 3.69
N MET A 142 7.80 -2.86 4.01
CA MET A 142 6.72 -3.77 3.65
C MET A 142 5.48 -2.95 3.25
N ASN A 143 4.66 -3.52 2.39
CA ASN A 143 3.36 -2.99 2.00
C ASN A 143 2.43 -4.16 1.70
N HIS A 144 1.14 -3.90 1.46
CA HIS A 144 0.19 -4.95 1.12
C HIS A 144 -0.76 -4.52 0.00
N TYR A 145 -1.37 -5.48 -0.68
CA TYR A 145 -2.42 -5.21 -1.67
C TYR A 145 -3.59 -6.18 -1.46
N LEU A 146 -4.79 -5.63 -1.28
CA LEU A 146 -6.03 -6.40 -1.13
C LEU A 146 -6.61 -6.66 -2.53
N TYR A 147 -6.45 -7.89 -3.02
CA TYR A 147 -6.92 -8.26 -4.36
C TYR A 147 -8.30 -8.94 -4.31
N GLY A 148 -9.00 -8.90 -5.44
CA GLY A 148 -10.34 -9.47 -5.60
C GLY A 148 -11.45 -8.43 -5.60
N LYS A 149 -12.70 -8.90 -5.73
CA LYS A 149 -13.89 -8.04 -5.86
C LYS A 149 -14.67 -7.97 -4.55
N ALA A 150 -15.03 -6.78 -4.11
CA ALA A 150 -15.91 -6.58 -2.94
C ALA A 150 -17.30 -7.23 -3.15
N PRO A 151 -18.02 -7.62 -2.07
CA PRO A 151 -17.69 -7.42 -0.66
C PRO A 151 -16.68 -8.44 -0.10
N PHE A 152 -15.84 -7.99 0.83
CA PHE A 152 -14.88 -8.85 1.53
C PHE A 152 -15.43 -9.35 2.87
N ASN A 153 -15.13 -10.61 3.21
CA ASN A 153 -15.43 -11.11 4.54
C ASN A 153 -14.49 -10.46 5.58
N LEU A 154 -15.05 -9.69 6.52
CA LEU A 154 -14.27 -8.93 7.50
C LEU A 154 -13.40 -9.80 8.43
N LYS A 155 -13.89 -11.00 8.82
CA LYS A 155 -13.14 -11.91 9.69
C LYS A 155 -11.91 -12.44 8.96
N GLU A 156 -12.10 -12.82 7.71
CA GLU A 156 -11.02 -13.33 6.87
C GLU A 156 -9.99 -12.25 6.53
N TYR A 157 -10.45 -11.05 6.15
CA TYR A 157 -9.59 -9.89 5.94
C TYR A 157 -8.69 -9.62 7.15
N LYS A 158 -9.27 -9.55 8.36
CA LYS A 158 -8.51 -9.30 9.59
C LYS A 158 -7.48 -10.39 9.85
N ARG A 159 -7.84 -11.65 9.62
CA ARG A 159 -6.96 -12.82 9.78
C ARG A 159 -5.76 -12.72 8.82
N LEU A 160 -6.01 -12.46 7.54
CA LEU A 160 -4.96 -12.32 6.53
C LEU A 160 -4.06 -11.11 6.81
N LEU A 161 -4.65 -9.96 7.15
CA LEU A 161 -3.87 -8.76 7.48
C LEU A 161 -2.99 -9.01 8.70
N GLN A 162 -3.49 -9.68 9.74
CA GLN A 162 -2.70 -10.03 10.91
C GLN A 162 -1.52 -10.96 10.55
N LYS A 163 -1.74 -11.95 9.66
CA LYS A 163 -0.66 -12.83 9.17
C LYS A 163 0.48 -12.08 8.48
N THR A 164 0.22 -10.91 7.88
CA THR A 164 1.29 -10.12 7.24
C THR A 164 2.30 -9.57 8.25
N GLY A 165 1.92 -9.40 9.53
CA GLY A 165 2.75 -8.75 10.55
C GLY A 165 2.99 -7.26 10.35
N LEU A 166 2.45 -6.64 9.28
CA LEU A 166 2.77 -5.29 8.83
C LEU A 166 2.42 -4.19 9.86
N TYR A 167 1.29 -4.33 10.54
CA TYR A 167 0.73 -3.34 11.46
C TYR A 167 0.58 -3.88 12.90
N ALA A 168 1.38 -4.88 13.28
CA ALA A 168 1.38 -5.37 14.65
C ALA A 168 1.71 -4.21 15.62
N LYS A 169 0.92 -4.07 16.69
CA LYS A 169 1.20 -3.09 17.75
C LYS A 169 2.58 -3.42 18.32
N LYS A 170 3.54 -2.51 18.12
CA LYS A 170 4.74 -2.44 18.96
C LYS A 170 4.36 -1.86 20.32
#